data_AF-A0A4Q2QZ50-F1
#
_entry.id   AF-A0A4Q2QZ50-F1
#
_cell.length_a   1.000
_cell.length_b   1.000
_cell.length_c   1.000
_cell.angle_alpha   90.00
_cell.angle_beta   90.00
_cell.angle_gamma   90.00
#
_symmetry.space_group_name_H-M   'P 1'
#
loop_
_entity.id
_entity.type
_entity.pdbx_description
1 polymer ?
#
loop_
_entity_poly.entity_id
_entity_poly.type
_entity_poly.pdbx_seq_one_letter_code
_entity_poly.pdbx_strand_id
1 'polypeptide(L)'
;MGLMATAVLLAIGCQAKEPPTQVVYRFDDHRYLELKGWGCEGELWYTDTELGIHTQPVSQFYKIFTKKFIHPSERYIAIPTWGSPGTIISKDYGKTWSPQFYSAGSNEPNGDSSPPYDDIISFTVVKDQGFMLTKHRLYMSSKPFEDPRILPGGPGIAYTVDDGMGNKVSGKLDPRSPGWAWGMVYMTKQGLEGSTQQLKANWQDLPDSVPEVKGYTGWDHMRCDMDAGR
;
A
#
# COMPACT_ATOMS: atom_id res chain seq x y z
N MET A 1 5.56 25.35 -72.64
CA MET A 1 5.44 25.91 -71.29
C MET A 1 4.35 25.14 -70.56
N GLY A 2 4.71 24.29 -69.61
CA GLY A 2 3.75 23.61 -68.72
C GLY A 2 4.26 23.76 -67.29
N LEU A 3 3.56 24.56 -66.49
CA LEU A 3 3.86 24.73 -65.07
C LEU A 3 3.48 23.44 -64.33
N MET A 4 4.46 22.78 -63.72
CA MET A 4 4.22 21.78 -62.69
C MET A 4 3.98 22.52 -61.38
N ALA A 5 2.75 22.49 -60.87
CA ALA A 5 2.43 22.98 -59.54
C ALA A 5 2.77 21.89 -58.52
N THR A 6 3.84 22.09 -57.76
CA THR A 6 4.22 21.22 -56.64
C THR A 6 3.25 21.47 -55.49
N ALA A 7 2.39 20.51 -55.19
CA ALA A 7 1.54 20.55 -53.99
C ALA A 7 2.41 20.28 -52.76
N VAL A 8 2.58 21.30 -51.91
CA VAL A 8 3.22 21.15 -50.59
C VAL A 8 2.16 20.65 -49.62
N LEU A 9 2.24 19.37 -49.26
CA LEU A 9 1.45 18.77 -48.18
C LEU A 9 2.01 19.26 -46.83
N LEU A 10 1.32 20.21 -46.19
CA LEU A 10 1.56 20.56 -44.81
C LEU A 10 1.03 19.43 -43.91
N ALA A 11 1.93 18.55 -43.47
CA ALA A 11 1.63 17.62 -42.39
C ALA A 11 1.51 18.42 -41.08
N ILE A 12 0.29 18.74 -40.67
CA ILE A 12 0.00 19.19 -39.31
C ILE A 12 0.17 17.95 -38.42
N GLY A 13 1.38 17.74 -37.91
CA GLY A 13 1.61 16.72 -36.89
C GLY A 13 0.81 17.09 -35.65
N CYS A 14 -0.14 16.25 -35.25
CA CYS A 14 -0.65 16.26 -33.88
C CYS A 14 0.55 15.98 -32.96
N GLN A 15 1.16 17.03 -32.40
CA GLN A 15 2.10 16.86 -31.30
C GLN A 15 1.28 16.47 -30.07
N ALA A 16 1.29 15.19 -29.73
CA ALA A 16 0.76 14.73 -28.46
C ALA A 16 1.56 15.42 -27.33
N LYS A 17 0.87 16.16 -26.47
CA LYS A 17 1.51 16.82 -25.32
C LYS A 17 1.91 15.74 -24.32
N GLU A 18 3.17 15.76 -23.89
CA GLU A 18 3.65 14.88 -22.81
C GLU A 18 2.83 15.12 -21.54
N PRO A 19 2.46 14.05 -20.79
CA PRO A 19 1.79 14.22 -19.51
C PRO A 19 2.66 15.01 -18.53
N PRO A 20 2.09 15.97 -17.78
CA PRO A 20 2.82 16.71 -16.77
C PRO A 20 3.23 15.79 -15.62
N THR A 21 4.32 16.14 -14.96
CA THR A 21 4.79 15.46 -13.75
C THR A 21 4.64 16.39 -12.56
N GLN A 22 4.05 15.91 -11.48
CA GLN A 22 3.81 16.67 -10.25
C GLN A 22 4.33 15.90 -9.05
N VAL A 23 5.00 16.58 -8.11
CA VAL A 23 5.25 16.00 -6.79
C VAL A 23 3.94 15.99 -6.02
N VAL A 24 3.37 14.80 -5.82
CA VAL A 24 2.04 14.64 -5.21
C VAL A 24 2.08 14.30 -3.73
N TYR A 25 3.24 13.89 -3.22
CA TYR A 25 3.43 13.63 -1.80
C TYR A 25 4.91 13.76 -1.42
N ARG A 26 5.19 14.26 -0.22
CA ARG A 26 6.52 14.27 0.37
C ARG A 26 6.49 13.51 1.68
N PHE A 27 7.29 12.45 1.78
CA PHE A 27 7.47 11.72 3.05
C PHE A 27 8.34 12.57 4.00
N ASP A 28 9.32 13.27 3.43
CA ASP A 28 10.25 14.21 4.07
C ASP A 28 10.94 15.07 2.98
N ASP A 29 12.16 15.54 3.22
CA ASP A 29 12.94 16.40 2.32
C ASP A 29 13.55 15.66 1.13
N HIS A 30 13.91 14.38 1.28
CA HIS A 30 14.62 13.58 0.28
C HIS A 30 13.76 12.47 -0.35
N ARG A 31 12.60 12.13 0.24
CA ARG A 31 11.67 11.10 -0.27
C ARG A 31 10.34 11.68 -0.70
N TYR A 32 9.92 11.39 -1.93
CA TYR A 32 8.68 11.93 -2.50
C TYR A 32 8.06 11.05 -3.59
N LEU A 33 6.78 11.30 -3.86
CA LEU A 33 6.02 10.68 -4.94
C LEU A 33 5.81 11.66 -6.08
N GLU A 34 6.04 11.19 -7.29
CA GLU A 34 5.79 11.92 -8.53
C GLU A 34 4.67 11.24 -9.30
N LEU A 35 3.66 12.03 -9.70
CA LEU A 35 2.58 11.58 -10.57
C LEU A 35 2.81 12.15 -11.96
N LYS A 36 3.05 11.27 -12.93
CA LYS A 36 3.07 11.61 -14.35
C LYS A 36 1.72 11.27 -14.97
N GLY A 37 0.91 12.28 -15.28
CA GLY A 37 -0.48 12.03 -15.70
C GLY A 37 -1.35 13.27 -15.81
N TRP A 38 -2.64 13.06 -16.05
CA TRP A 38 -3.64 14.12 -16.27
C TRP A 38 -4.74 14.04 -15.22
N GLY A 39 -5.23 15.19 -14.73
CA GLY A 39 -6.36 15.21 -13.80
C GLY A 39 -6.15 14.36 -12.55
N CYS A 40 -4.92 14.36 -12.02
CA CYS A 40 -4.52 13.60 -10.84
C CYS A 40 -4.68 12.08 -10.95
N GLU A 41 -4.57 11.57 -12.18
CA GLU A 41 -4.51 10.16 -12.52
C GLU A 41 -3.35 9.87 -13.48
N GLY A 42 -2.56 8.81 -13.23
CA GLY A 42 -1.44 8.47 -14.12
C GLY A 42 -0.47 7.42 -13.58
N GLU A 43 0.79 7.54 -14.01
CA GLU A 43 1.90 6.71 -13.53
C GLU A 43 2.44 7.29 -12.21
N LEU A 44 2.70 6.42 -11.24
CA LEU A 44 3.30 6.81 -9.97
C LEU A 44 4.77 6.39 -9.91
N TRP A 45 5.60 7.34 -9.52
CA TRP A 45 7.03 7.18 -9.30
C TRP A 45 7.37 7.50 -7.85
N TYR A 46 8.30 6.73 -7.27
CA TYR A 46 8.89 6.96 -5.96
C TYR A 46 10.34 7.37 -6.12
N THR A 47 10.74 8.41 -5.41
CA THR A 47 12.10 8.93 -5.42
C THR A 47 12.62 9.04 -3.99
N ASP A 48 13.84 8.54 -3.78
CA ASP A 48 14.67 8.76 -2.59
C ASP A 48 16.04 9.24 -3.07
N THR A 49 16.36 10.51 -2.82
CA THR A 49 17.59 11.11 -3.33
C THR A 49 18.83 10.72 -2.52
N GLU A 50 18.68 10.31 -1.26
CA GLU A 50 19.82 9.88 -0.43
C GLU A 50 20.25 8.46 -0.76
N LEU A 51 19.28 7.58 -1.00
CA LEU A 51 19.54 6.19 -1.39
C LEU A 51 19.71 5.99 -2.91
N GLY A 52 19.50 7.05 -3.70
CA GLY A 52 19.57 7.00 -5.17
C GLY A 52 18.51 6.08 -5.78
N ILE A 53 17.34 5.97 -5.16
CA ILE A 53 16.24 5.12 -5.61
C ILE A 53 15.28 5.96 -6.44
N HIS A 54 14.97 5.48 -7.65
CA HIS A 54 13.90 6.01 -8.49
C HIS A 54 13.19 4.84 -9.16
N THR A 55 11.99 4.51 -8.70
CA THR A 55 11.25 3.30 -9.11
C THR A 55 9.79 3.64 -9.40
N GLN A 56 9.11 2.77 -10.17
CA GLN A 56 7.72 2.96 -10.59
C GLN A 56 6.79 2.00 -9.82
N PRO A 57 6.21 2.41 -8.67
CA PRO A 57 5.23 1.59 -7.95
C PRO A 57 4.01 1.20 -8.77
N VAL A 58 3.50 2.11 -9.62
CA VAL A 58 2.30 1.89 -10.42
C VAL A 58 2.50 2.45 -11.82
N SER A 59 2.32 1.62 -12.84
CA SER A 59 2.61 1.98 -14.22
C SER A 59 1.54 2.80 -14.93
N GLN A 60 0.32 2.87 -14.39
CA GLN A 60 -0.80 3.64 -14.96
C GLN A 60 -2.00 3.68 -14.00
N PHE A 61 -2.91 4.64 -14.20
CA PHE A 61 -4.20 4.79 -13.50
C PHE A 61 -4.12 4.93 -11.97
N TYR A 62 -2.95 5.27 -11.42
CA TYR A 62 -2.85 5.63 -10.02
C TYR A 62 -3.60 6.93 -9.77
N LYS A 63 -4.43 6.95 -8.73
CA LYS A 63 -5.19 8.14 -8.29
C LYS A 63 -4.76 8.51 -6.89
N ILE A 64 -4.47 9.79 -6.67
CA ILE A 64 -3.96 10.26 -5.37
C ILE A 64 -4.94 9.94 -4.23
N PHE A 65 -4.42 9.43 -3.13
CA PHE A 65 -5.20 9.21 -1.92
C PHE A 65 -5.60 10.54 -1.27
N THR A 66 -6.87 10.67 -0.90
CA THR A 66 -7.45 11.95 -0.46
C THR A 66 -7.73 12.05 1.04
N LYS A 67 -7.50 10.98 1.81
CA LYS A 67 -7.60 11.03 3.28
C LYS A 67 -6.24 11.39 3.89
N LYS A 68 -6.22 11.58 5.21
CA LYS A 68 -4.99 11.86 5.95
C LYS A 68 -3.98 10.72 5.78
N PHE A 69 -2.76 11.04 5.40
CA PHE A 69 -1.69 10.09 5.13
C PHE A 69 -0.40 10.53 5.82
N ILE A 70 0.08 9.72 6.77
CA ILE A 70 1.27 9.99 7.59
C ILE A 70 2.25 8.84 7.44
N HIS A 71 3.43 9.10 6.90
CA HIS A 71 4.35 8.01 6.55
C HIS A 71 5.81 8.36 6.88
N PRO A 72 6.23 8.22 8.15
CA PRO A 72 7.62 8.37 8.56
C PRO A 72 8.52 7.16 8.24
N SER A 73 7.98 5.96 8.04
CA SER A 73 8.81 4.74 7.91
C SER A 73 9.62 4.74 6.61
N GLU A 74 10.86 4.26 6.66
CA GLU A 74 11.76 4.22 5.50
C GLU A 74 11.80 2.86 4.82
N ARG A 75 11.93 1.78 5.60
CA ARG A 75 12.08 0.43 5.06
C ARG A 75 10.79 -0.10 4.47
N TYR A 76 9.69 0.08 5.20
CA TYR A 76 8.36 -0.33 4.77
C TYR A 76 7.56 0.86 4.25
N ILE A 77 7.35 0.89 2.95
CA ILE A 77 6.59 1.92 2.26
C ILE A 77 5.24 1.34 1.89
N ALA A 78 4.17 2.09 2.08
CA ALA A 78 2.82 1.66 1.74
C ALA A 78 2.05 2.87 1.22
N ILE A 79 1.64 2.80 -0.04
CA ILE A 79 1.04 3.92 -0.77
C ILE A 79 -0.42 3.54 -1.08
N PRO A 80 -1.40 4.19 -0.43
CA PRO A 80 -2.81 3.97 -0.72
C PRO A 80 -3.23 4.64 -2.04
N THR A 81 -4.34 4.22 -2.61
CA THR A 81 -4.94 4.86 -3.81
C THR A 81 -6.37 5.35 -3.53
N TRP A 82 -6.91 6.21 -4.39
CA TRP A 82 -8.31 6.62 -4.32
C TRP A 82 -9.29 5.56 -4.85
N GLY A 83 -10.51 5.55 -4.32
CA GLY A 83 -11.64 4.77 -4.83
C GLY A 83 -11.61 3.29 -4.46
N SER A 84 -10.52 2.80 -3.87
CA SER A 84 -10.43 1.46 -3.28
C SER A 84 -9.48 1.49 -2.08
N PRO A 85 -9.57 0.53 -1.14
CA PRO A 85 -8.60 0.40 -0.06
C PRO A 85 -7.28 -0.24 -0.53
N GLY A 86 -7.04 -0.34 -1.84
CA GLY A 86 -5.83 -0.91 -2.43
C GLY A 86 -4.58 -0.13 -2.05
N THR A 87 -3.51 -0.85 -1.75
CA THR A 87 -2.22 -0.28 -1.36
C THR A 87 -1.10 -0.99 -2.11
N ILE A 88 -0.17 -0.23 -2.69
CA ILE A 88 1.10 -0.77 -3.19
C ILE A 88 2.15 -0.60 -2.09
N ILE A 89 2.92 -1.65 -1.84
CA ILE A 89 3.90 -1.69 -0.73
C ILE A 89 5.30 -2.00 -1.23
N SER A 90 6.29 -1.50 -0.50
CA SER A 90 7.69 -1.91 -0.58
C SER A 90 8.16 -2.30 0.81
N LYS A 91 9.03 -3.31 0.88
CA LYS A 91 9.62 -3.80 2.14
C LYS A 91 11.14 -3.59 2.18
N ASP A 92 11.66 -2.87 1.20
CA ASP A 92 13.07 -2.74 0.88
C ASP A 92 13.42 -1.31 0.43
N TYR A 93 12.87 -0.30 1.11
CA TYR A 93 13.15 1.13 0.89
C TYR A 93 12.69 1.68 -0.46
N GLY A 94 11.69 1.05 -1.09
CA GLY A 94 11.18 1.45 -2.40
C GLY A 94 11.91 0.82 -3.59
N LYS A 95 12.75 -0.21 -3.36
CA LYS A 95 13.46 -0.90 -4.45
C LYS A 95 12.53 -1.84 -5.23
N THR A 96 11.65 -2.56 -4.54
CA THR A 96 10.65 -3.43 -5.14
C THR A 96 9.26 -3.14 -4.60
N TRP A 97 8.26 -3.39 -5.45
CA TRP A 97 6.86 -3.08 -5.16
C TRP A 97 6.00 -4.32 -5.29
N SER A 98 4.97 -4.42 -4.46
CA SER A 98 4.00 -5.52 -4.48
C SER A 98 2.65 -5.03 -4.00
N PRO A 99 1.53 -5.60 -4.46
CA PRO A 99 0.22 -5.28 -3.91
C PRO A 99 0.10 -5.82 -2.47
N GLN A 100 -0.63 -5.07 -1.65
CA GLN A 100 -1.08 -5.50 -0.33
C GLN A 100 -2.49 -6.10 -0.43
N PHE A 101 -2.79 -7.04 0.46
CA PHE A 101 -4.05 -7.79 0.48
C PHE A 101 -4.82 -7.61 1.80
N TYR A 102 -6.15 -7.71 1.75
CA TYR A 102 -6.96 -7.82 2.97
C TYR A 102 -7.20 -9.30 3.29
N SER A 103 -7.27 -9.64 4.57
CA SER A 103 -7.61 -11.02 4.93
C SER A 103 -9.00 -11.39 4.43
N ALA A 104 -9.17 -12.63 3.96
CA ALA A 104 -10.47 -13.16 3.63
C ALA A 104 -11.38 -13.18 4.87
N GLY A 105 -12.67 -12.93 4.69
CA GLY A 105 -13.68 -12.90 5.74
C GLY A 105 -14.44 -11.56 5.78
N SER A 106 -15.57 -11.56 6.48
CA SER A 106 -16.38 -10.35 6.70
C SER A 106 -15.73 -9.49 7.77
N ASN A 107 -14.91 -8.54 7.33
CA ASN A 107 -14.29 -7.55 8.20
C ASN A 107 -15.16 -6.31 8.34
N GLU A 108 -16.17 -6.09 7.51
CA GLU A 108 -16.99 -4.89 7.53
C GLU A 108 -18.48 -5.22 7.81
N PRO A 109 -19.27 -4.27 8.36
CA PRO A 109 -20.69 -4.50 8.62
C PRO A 109 -21.51 -4.92 7.39
N ASN A 110 -21.05 -4.55 6.20
CA ASN A 110 -21.68 -4.89 4.92
C ASN A 110 -21.29 -6.29 4.38
N GLY A 111 -20.40 -7.02 5.06
CA GLY A 111 -19.94 -8.34 4.61
C GLY A 111 -18.56 -8.35 3.95
N ASP A 112 -17.99 -7.18 3.62
CA ASP A 112 -16.76 -7.09 2.84
C ASP A 112 -15.50 -7.38 3.67
N SER A 113 -14.43 -7.79 2.99
CA SER A 113 -13.12 -8.04 3.61
C SER A 113 -12.29 -6.78 3.83
N SER A 114 -12.63 -5.70 3.14
CA SER A 114 -11.88 -4.45 3.13
C SER A 114 -12.82 -3.25 3.30
N PRO A 115 -12.36 -2.15 3.89
CA PRO A 115 -13.23 -1.02 4.18
C PRO A 115 -13.66 -0.29 2.91
N PRO A 116 -14.90 0.25 2.87
CA PRO A 116 -15.26 1.25 1.87
C PRO A 116 -14.32 2.46 1.94
N TYR A 117 -13.96 3.02 0.79
CA TYR A 117 -13.03 4.16 0.72
C TYR A 117 -13.51 5.34 1.57
N ASP A 118 -14.82 5.61 1.57
CA ASP A 118 -15.41 6.73 2.30
C ASP A 118 -15.45 6.54 3.83
N ASP A 119 -15.18 5.34 4.31
CA ASP A 119 -15.04 5.05 5.74
C ASP A 119 -13.60 5.18 6.23
N ILE A 120 -12.62 5.29 5.32
CA ILE A 120 -11.23 5.52 5.69
C ILE A 120 -11.08 6.94 6.24
N ILE A 121 -10.54 7.04 7.46
CA ILE A 121 -10.23 8.30 8.16
C ILE A 121 -8.78 8.70 7.88
N SER A 122 -7.86 7.74 8.04
CA SER A 122 -6.44 7.99 7.84
C SER A 122 -5.69 6.71 7.55
N PHE A 123 -4.55 6.84 6.87
CA PHE A 123 -3.57 5.78 6.76
C PHE A 123 -2.22 6.25 7.34
N THR A 124 -1.64 5.45 8.23
CA THR A 124 -0.38 5.78 8.91
C THR A 124 0.59 4.62 8.81
N VAL A 125 1.86 4.90 8.53
CA VAL A 125 2.91 3.88 8.47
C VAL A 125 4.06 4.27 9.39
N VAL A 126 4.14 3.63 10.54
CA VAL A 126 5.08 3.99 11.61
C VAL A 126 5.75 2.73 12.16
N LYS A 127 7.05 2.82 12.44
CA LYS A 127 7.86 1.67 12.90
C LYS A 127 7.73 0.46 11.96
N ASP A 128 7.74 0.72 10.66
CA ASP A 128 7.64 -0.30 9.62
C ASP A 128 6.36 -1.17 9.68
N GLN A 129 5.28 -0.61 10.22
CA GLN A 129 3.95 -1.22 10.30
C GLN A 129 2.90 -0.23 9.78
N GLY A 130 1.94 -0.73 9.00
CA GLY A 130 0.86 0.09 8.47
C GLY A 130 -0.44 -0.04 9.26
N PHE A 131 -1.15 1.09 9.36
CA PHE A 131 -2.33 1.29 10.18
C PHE A 131 -3.39 2.08 9.41
N MET A 132 -4.43 1.41 8.90
CA MET A 132 -5.56 2.07 8.24
C MET A 132 -6.71 2.19 9.24
N LEU A 133 -6.97 3.42 9.69
CA LEU A 133 -8.06 3.75 10.58
C LEU A 133 -9.31 4.08 9.76
N THR A 134 -10.41 3.44 10.11
CA THR A 134 -11.72 3.67 9.50
C THR A 134 -12.72 4.14 10.56
N LYS A 135 -13.94 4.51 10.15
CA LYS A 135 -15.05 4.83 11.07
C LYS A 135 -15.40 3.69 12.02
N HIS A 136 -15.04 2.46 11.67
CA HIS A 136 -15.48 1.27 12.39
C HIS A 136 -14.32 0.49 13.01
N ARG A 137 -13.13 0.51 12.40
CA ARG A 137 -12.08 -0.46 12.67
C ARG A 137 -10.68 0.10 12.46
N LEU A 138 -9.71 -0.60 13.05
CA LEU A 138 -8.29 -0.43 12.77
C LEU A 138 -7.78 -1.66 12.02
N TYR A 139 -7.35 -1.46 10.78
CA TYR A 139 -6.64 -2.44 9.99
C TYR A 139 -5.14 -2.28 10.19
N MET A 140 -4.43 -3.39 10.42
CA MET A 140 -3.01 -3.41 10.72
C MET A 140 -2.28 -4.43 9.87
N SER A 141 -1.10 -4.07 9.37
CA SER A 141 -0.12 -5.07 8.95
C SER A 141 0.51 -5.75 10.16
N SER A 142 1.26 -6.84 9.97
CA SER A 142 2.09 -7.40 11.05
C SER A 142 3.25 -6.48 11.43
N LYS A 143 3.83 -6.75 12.60
CA LYS A 143 5.07 -6.15 13.10
C LYS A 143 6.26 -6.48 12.16
N PRO A 144 7.34 -5.67 12.15
CA PRO A 144 8.34 -5.63 11.09
C PRO A 144 9.39 -6.75 11.07
N PHE A 145 8.94 -7.99 11.14
CA PHE A 145 9.77 -9.18 11.05
C PHE A 145 8.97 -10.39 10.57
N GLU A 146 9.67 -11.36 10.00
CA GLU A 146 9.13 -12.70 9.79
C GLU A 146 9.31 -13.54 11.06
N ASP A 147 8.29 -14.31 11.43
CA ASP A 147 8.40 -15.21 12.57
C ASP A 147 9.42 -16.34 12.25
N PRO A 148 10.52 -16.47 13.00
CA PRO A 148 11.57 -17.44 12.69
C PRO A 148 11.08 -18.89 12.63
N ARG A 149 9.97 -19.21 13.29
CA ARG A 149 9.43 -20.57 13.34
C ARG A 149 8.87 -21.04 12.01
N ILE A 150 8.49 -20.11 11.13
CA ILE A 150 7.88 -20.37 9.83
C ILE A 150 8.80 -20.03 8.65
N LEU A 151 10.05 -19.65 8.91
CA LEU A 151 11.07 -19.50 7.89
C LEU A 151 11.57 -20.85 7.37
N PRO A 152 12.17 -20.93 6.16
CA PRO A 152 12.79 -22.15 5.66
C PRO A 152 13.74 -22.79 6.70
N GLY A 153 13.54 -24.06 7.01
CA GLY A 153 14.29 -24.79 8.05
C GLY A 153 13.78 -24.60 9.48
N GLY A 154 12.76 -23.77 9.69
CA GLY A 154 12.13 -23.56 10.99
C GLY A 154 11.33 -24.76 11.49
N PRO A 155 11.02 -24.82 12.80
CA PRO A 155 10.27 -25.92 13.40
C PRO A 155 8.79 -25.97 13.01
N GLY A 156 8.22 -24.91 12.41
CA GLY A 156 6.77 -24.71 12.26
C GLY A 156 6.09 -24.31 13.56
N ILE A 157 4.78 -24.06 13.51
CA ILE A 157 3.99 -23.68 14.70
C ILE A 157 2.88 -24.72 14.92
N ALA A 158 2.98 -25.51 15.99
CA ALA A 158 1.90 -26.39 16.41
C ALA A 158 0.78 -25.57 17.04
N TYR A 159 -0.47 -25.94 16.75
CA TYR A 159 -1.64 -25.28 17.31
C TYR A 159 -2.75 -26.29 17.58
N THR A 160 -3.64 -25.94 18.50
CA THR A 160 -4.87 -26.67 18.78
C THR A 160 -6.01 -25.67 18.82
N VAL A 161 -7.05 -25.90 18.03
CA VAL A 161 -8.24 -25.04 17.92
C VAL A 161 -9.50 -25.87 18.15
N ASP A 162 -10.57 -25.20 18.57
CA ASP A 162 -11.91 -25.80 18.59
C ASP A 162 -12.47 -25.84 17.16
N ASP A 163 -13.12 -26.93 16.76
CA ASP A 163 -13.73 -27.08 15.43
C ASP A 163 -15.11 -26.40 15.32
N GLY A 164 -15.57 -25.73 16.38
CA GLY A 164 -16.90 -25.12 16.47
C GLY A 164 -18.00 -26.13 16.81
N MET A 165 -17.66 -27.41 16.97
CA MET A 165 -18.53 -28.48 17.44
C MET A 165 -18.11 -28.99 18.83
N GLY A 166 -17.15 -28.31 19.49
CA GLY A 166 -16.65 -28.65 20.82
C GLY A 166 -15.52 -29.69 20.80
N ASN A 167 -15.01 -30.08 19.62
CA ASN A 167 -13.83 -30.94 19.53
C ASN A 167 -12.56 -30.11 19.33
N LYS A 168 -11.44 -30.61 19.86
CA LYS A 168 -10.13 -29.99 19.66
C LYS A 168 -9.42 -30.62 18.47
N VAL A 169 -9.11 -29.81 17.47
CA VAL A 169 -8.31 -30.20 16.31
C VAL A 169 -6.90 -29.65 16.48
N SER A 170 -5.91 -30.52 16.38
CA SER A 170 -4.51 -30.13 16.41
C SER A 170 -3.94 -30.10 15.00
N GLY A 171 -3.14 -29.09 14.70
CA GLY A 171 -2.49 -28.90 13.42
C GLY A 171 -1.10 -28.30 13.58
N LYS A 172 -0.42 -28.14 12.44
CA LYS A 172 0.88 -27.48 12.37
C LYS A 172 0.93 -26.55 11.18
N LEU A 173 1.27 -25.29 11.42
CA LEU A 173 1.61 -24.35 10.37
C LEU A 173 2.99 -24.72 9.84
N ASP A 174 3.03 -25.24 8.62
CA ASP A 174 4.26 -25.73 7.97
C ASP A 174 5.08 -24.54 7.42
N PRO A 175 6.39 -24.46 7.70
CA PRO A 175 7.26 -23.43 7.14
C PRO A 175 7.29 -23.35 5.61
N ARG A 176 6.92 -24.43 4.90
CA ARG A 176 6.83 -24.45 3.42
C ARG A 176 5.61 -23.72 2.91
N SER A 177 4.63 -23.41 3.75
CA SER A 177 3.42 -22.67 3.38
C SER A 177 3.01 -21.76 4.55
N PRO A 178 3.83 -20.74 4.87
CA PRO A 178 3.70 -19.96 6.08
C PRO A 178 2.55 -18.95 6.03
N GLY A 179 1.81 -18.87 4.92
CA GLY A 179 0.83 -17.83 4.64
C GLY A 179 1.49 -16.50 4.33
N TRP A 180 0.82 -15.39 4.67
CA TRP A 180 1.31 -14.03 4.40
C TRP A 180 2.62 -13.70 5.12
N ALA A 181 3.57 -13.21 4.33
CA ALA A 181 4.80 -12.58 4.81
C ALA A 181 4.50 -11.24 5.50
N TRP A 182 5.46 -10.74 6.27
CA TRP A 182 5.40 -9.41 6.89
C TRP A 182 4.97 -8.35 5.90
N GLY A 183 4.05 -7.48 6.34
CA GLY A 183 3.60 -6.31 5.60
C GLY A 183 2.64 -6.59 4.45
N MET A 184 2.43 -7.85 4.04
CA MET A 184 1.65 -8.19 2.84
C MET A 184 0.14 -8.17 3.04
N VAL A 185 -0.35 -8.35 4.27
CA VAL A 185 -1.78 -8.43 4.57
C VAL A 185 -2.16 -7.45 5.66
N TYR A 186 -3.35 -6.84 5.54
CA TYR A 186 -3.94 -5.97 6.55
C TYR A 186 -5.14 -6.67 7.15
N MET A 187 -5.17 -6.70 8.48
CA MET A 187 -6.18 -7.43 9.24
C MET A 187 -6.71 -6.56 10.38
N THR A 188 -7.98 -6.72 10.68
CA THR A 188 -8.56 -6.22 11.94
C THR A 188 -8.29 -7.25 13.03
N LYS A 189 -8.38 -6.87 14.32
CA LYS A 189 -8.25 -7.86 15.42
C LYS A 189 -9.30 -8.98 15.29
N GLN A 190 -10.52 -8.64 14.88
CA GLN A 190 -11.56 -9.64 14.61
C GLN A 190 -11.21 -10.53 13.42
N GLY A 191 -10.70 -9.97 12.32
CA GLY A 191 -10.26 -10.76 11.16
C GLY A 191 -9.03 -11.63 11.43
N LEU A 192 -8.23 -11.25 12.45
CA LEU A 192 -7.11 -12.05 12.94
C LEU A 192 -7.59 -13.28 13.71
N GLU A 193 -8.68 -13.15 14.46
CA GLU A 193 -9.27 -14.27 15.20
C GLU A 193 -9.67 -15.40 14.25
N GLY A 194 -9.20 -16.62 14.55
CA GLY A 194 -9.43 -17.80 13.71
C GLY A 194 -8.52 -17.88 12.47
N SER A 195 -7.71 -16.87 12.18
CA SER A 195 -6.70 -16.93 11.13
C SER A 195 -5.44 -17.67 11.59
N THR A 196 -4.74 -18.35 10.69
CA THR A 196 -3.40 -18.91 10.99
C THR A 196 -2.36 -17.83 11.27
N GLN A 197 -2.60 -16.57 10.85
CA GLN A 197 -1.73 -15.44 11.16
C GLN A 197 -1.65 -15.18 12.67
N GLN A 198 -2.74 -15.44 13.43
CA GLN A 198 -2.78 -15.25 14.89
C GLN A 198 -1.79 -16.15 15.64
N LEU A 199 -1.22 -17.17 15.00
CA LEU A 199 -0.25 -18.07 15.61
C LEU A 199 1.17 -17.49 15.62
N LYS A 200 1.43 -16.47 14.79
CA LYS A 200 2.77 -15.92 14.57
C LYS A 200 3.08 -14.80 15.56
N ALA A 201 4.33 -14.70 15.96
CA ALA A 201 4.84 -13.71 16.92
C ALA A 201 4.65 -12.27 16.43
N ASN A 202 4.76 -12.04 15.12
CA ASN A 202 4.60 -10.71 14.51
C ASN A 202 3.13 -10.23 14.43
N TRP A 203 2.17 -11.05 14.85
CA TRP A 203 0.76 -10.70 14.98
C TRP A 203 0.29 -10.63 16.45
N GLN A 204 1.18 -10.83 17.43
CA GLN A 204 0.86 -10.71 18.85
C GLN A 204 0.95 -9.26 19.32
N ASP A 205 0.24 -8.93 20.41
CA ASP A 205 0.26 -7.63 21.09
C ASP A 205 0.10 -6.44 20.12
N LEU A 206 -0.93 -6.52 19.27
CA LEU A 206 -1.29 -5.43 18.37
C LEU A 206 -1.97 -4.29 19.14
N PRO A 207 -1.69 -3.02 18.80
CA PRO A 207 -2.29 -1.88 19.47
C PRO A 207 -3.81 -1.78 19.18
N ASP A 208 -4.53 -1.08 20.05
CA ASP A 208 -5.96 -0.76 19.86
C ASP A 208 -6.19 0.55 19.09
N SER A 209 -5.14 1.34 18.92
CA SER A 209 -5.17 2.63 18.22
C SER A 209 -3.93 2.80 17.35
N VAL A 210 -4.02 3.73 16.39
CA VAL A 210 -2.85 4.15 15.59
C VAL A 210 -1.76 4.67 16.55
N PRO A 211 -0.52 4.14 16.49
CA PRO A 211 0.56 4.64 17.33
C PRO A 211 0.86 6.13 17.07
N GLU A 212 1.22 6.86 18.12
CA GLU A 212 1.61 8.26 18.00
C GLU A 212 2.84 8.43 17.08
N VAL A 213 2.76 9.40 16.17
CA VAL A 213 3.87 9.81 15.30
C VAL A 213 4.40 11.15 15.77
N LYS A 214 5.68 11.20 16.18
CA LYS A 214 6.34 12.42 16.67
C LYS A 214 7.34 12.94 15.65
N GLY A 215 7.41 14.27 15.50
CA GLY A 215 8.42 14.93 14.67
C GLY A 215 8.30 14.67 13.17
N TYR A 216 7.13 14.29 12.68
CA TYR A 216 6.91 14.07 11.24
C TYR A 216 6.96 15.40 10.47
N THR A 217 7.79 15.46 9.43
CA THR A 217 8.04 16.66 8.62
C THR A 217 7.44 16.60 7.21
N GLY A 218 6.98 15.43 6.79
CA GLY A 218 6.32 15.24 5.50
C GLY A 218 4.94 15.85 5.42
N TRP A 219 4.30 15.68 4.27
CA TRP A 219 2.93 16.13 4.05
C TRP A 219 1.94 15.18 4.72
N ASP A 220 0.85 15.73 5.25
CA ASP A 220 -0.22 14.95 5.87
C ASP A 220 -1.33 14.53 4.90
N HIS A 221 -1.29 15.02 3.66
CA HIS A 221 -2.19 14.69 2.57
C HIS A 221 -1.43 14.72 1.24
N MET A 222 -1.83 13.87 0.30
CA MET A 222 -1.40 14.03 -1.08
C MET A 222 -2.03 15.28 -1.69
N ARG A 223 -1.33 15.91 -2.62
CA ARG A 223 -1.72 17.15 -3.29
C ARG A 223 -1.55 16.98 -4.78
N CYS A 224 -2.44 17.54 -5.57
CA CYS A 224 -2.31 17.52 -7.01
C CYS A 224 -3.13 18.63 -7.64
N ASP A 225 -2.58 19.26 -8.68
CA ASP A 225 -3.28 20.21 -9.53
C ASP A 225 -4.00 19.46 -10.67
N MET A 226 -5.33 19.58 -10.68
CA MET A 226 -6.20 18.94 -11.67
C MET A 226 -6.04 19.52 -13.08
N ASP A 227 -5.56 20.76 -13.17
CA ASP A 227 -5.41 21.51 -14.42
C ASP A 227 -3.96 21.56 -14.91
N ALA A 228 -3.04 20.84 -14.25
CA ALA A 228 -1.66 20.73 -14.68
C ALA A 228 -1.58 20.33 -16.16
N GLY A 229 -0.82 21.12 -16.93
CA GLY A 229 -0.59 20.91 -18.34
C GLY A 229 -1.81 21.12 -19.26
N ARG A 230 -2.95 21.62 -18.78
CA ARG A 230 -4.05 22.05 -19.65
C ARG A 230 -3.78 23.42 -20.29
#